data_AF-A0AAU6MBG9-F1
#
_entry.id   AF-A0AAU6MBG9-F1
#
_cell.length_a   1.000
_cell.length_b   1.000
_cell.length_c   1.000
_cell.angle_alpha   90.00
_cell.angle_beta   90.00
_cell.angle_gamma   90.00
#
_symmetry.space_group_name_H-M   'P 1'
#
loop_
_entity.id
_entity.type
_entity.pdbx_description
1 polymer ?
#
loop_
_entity_poly.entity_id
_entity_poly.type
_entity_poly.pdbx_seq_one_letter_code
_entity_poly.pdbx_strand_id
1 'polypeptide(L)'
;MFGISELAIILIVVILVLGAKRLPELARSAGKSARILKAEAKAMKEPKGAEAEAGAPRVIRGETVTRPDAGRPGPDAGQPPRDRA
;
A
#
# COMPACT_ATOMS: atom_id res chain seq x y z
N MET A 1 0.39 -37.43 -2.46
CA MET A 1 1.23 -36.48 -1.69
C MET A 1 1.74 -35.31 -2.54
N PHE A 2 1.07 -34.96 -3.67
CA PHE A 2 1.59 -34.05 -4.70
C PHE A 2 0.78 -32.74 -4.86
N GLY A 3 0.05 -32.29 -3.82
CA GLY A 3 -0.77 -31.07 -3.93
C GLY A 3 0.00 -29.80 -3.56
N ILE A 4 0.50 -29.78 -2.33
CA ILE A 4 1.19 -28.62 -1.75
C ILE A 4 2.62 -28.48 -2.27
N SER A 5 3.31 -29.59 -2.52
CA SER A 5 4.69 -29.59 -3.03
C SER A 5 4.79 -29.04 -4.46
N GLU A 6 3.95 -29.50 -5.40
CA GLU A 6 3.88 -28.93 -6.75
C GLU A 6 3.56 -27.43 -6.71
N LEU A 7 2.55 -27.04 -5.91
CA LEU A 7 2.14 -25.65 -5.82
C LEU A 7 3.26 -24.76 -5.25
N ALA A 8 4.01 -25.25 -4.27
CA ALA A 8 5.16 -24.54 -3.73
C ALA A 8 6.25 -24.33 -4.79
N ILE A 9 6.55 -25.35 -5.61
CA ILE A 9 7.52 -25.22 -6.70
C ILE A 9 7.07 -24.19 -7.73
N ILE A 10 5.80 -24.25 -8.17
CA ILE A 10 5.24 -23.28 -9.12
C ILE A 10 5.28 -21.86 -8.55
N LEU A 11 4.92 -21.69 -7.27
CA LEU A 11 4.95 -20.40 -6.60
C LEU A 11 6.37 -19.82 -6.58
N ILE A 12 7.39 -20.64 -6.30
CA ILE A 12 8.78 -20.23 -6.34
C ILE A 12 9.16 -19.73 -7.74
N VAL A 13 8.82 -20.48 -8.80
CA VAL A 13 9.09 -20.07 -10.18
C VAL A 13 8.42 -18.73 -10.51
N VAL A 14 7.16 -18.56 -10.13
CA VAL A 14 6.41 -17.30 -10.32
C VAL A 14 7.08 -16.13 -9.60
N ILE A 15 7.57 -16.33 -8.37
CA ILE A 15 8.32 -15.31 -7.62
C ILE A 15 9.64 -14.95 -8.31
N LEU A 16 10.34 -15.92 -8.90
CA LEU A 16 11.59 -15.67 -9.63
C LEU A 16 11.33 -14.84 -10.90
N VAL A 17 10.26 -15.13 -11.65
CA VAL A 17 9.91 -14.40 -12.88
C VAL A 17 9.40 -12.99 -12.57
N LEU A 18 8.54 -12.84 -11.56
CA LEU A 18 8.01 -11.54 -11.15
C LEU A 18 9.04 -10.71 -10.37
N GLY A 19 9.98 -11.37 -9.69
CA GLY A 19 10.96 -10.76 -8.81
C GLY A 19 10.41 -10.53 -7.39
N ALA A 20 11.27 -10.76 -6.38
CA ALA A 20 10.91 -10.67 -4.96
C ALA A 20 10.36 -9.30 -4.53
N LYS A 21 10.65 -8.23 -5.28
CA LYS A 21 10.13 -6.88 -5.03
C LYS A 21 8.73 -6.64 -5.61
N ARG A 22 8.34 -7.34 -6.69
CA ARG A 22 7.05 -7.11 -7.37
C ARG A 22 5.89 -7.84 -6.70
N LEU A 23 6.12 -9.04 -6.15
CA LEU A 23 5.08 -9.73 -5.38
C LEU A 23 4.47 -8.88 -4.24
N PRO A 24 5.28 -8.31 -3.32
CA PRO A 24 4.73 -7.52 -2.22
C PRO A 24 4.12 -6.21 -2.69
N GLU A 25 4.62 -5.63 -3.78
CA GLU A 25 4.07 -4.41 -4.37
C GLU A 25 2.68 -4.65 -5.00
N LEU A 26 2.54 -5.75 -5.75
CA LEU A 26 1.26 -6.19 -6.32
C LEU A 26 0.26 -6.58 -5.23
N ALA A 27 0.69 -7.31 -4.20
CA ALA A 27 -0.18 -7.66 -3.08
C ALA A 27 -0.64 -6.42 -2.30
N ARG A 28 0.24 -5.43 -2.06
CA ARG A 28 -0.11 -4.18 -1.37
C ARG A 28 -1.08 -3.33 -2.18
N SER A 29 -0.84 -3.17 -3.48
CA SER A 29 -1.70 -2.37 -4.36
C SER A 29 -3.06 -3.05 -4.58
N ALA A 30 -3.08 -4.35 -4.86
CA ALA A 30 -4.31 -5.13 -5.00
C ALA A 30 -5.11 -5.18 -3.69
N GLY A 31 -4.43 -5.34 -2.53
CA GLY A 31 -5.07 -5.34 -1.22
C GLY A 31 -5.77 -4.03 -0.87
N LYS A 32 -5.20 -2.88 -1.28
CA LYS A 32 -5.83 -1.57 -1.09
C LYS A 32 -7.15 -1.45 -1.87
N SER A 33 -7.15 -1.85 -3.15
CA SER A 33 -8.36 -1.85 -3.99
C SER A 33 -9.39 -2.87 -3.52
N ALA A 34 -8.95 -4.09 -3.16
CA ALA A 34 -9.82 -5.13 -2.63
C ALA A 34 -10.51 -4.73 -1.32
N ARG A 35 -9.85 -3.94 -0.46
CA ARG A 35 -10.44 -3.45 0.78
C ARG A 35 -11.58 -2.45 0.52
N ILE A 36 -11.43 -1.58 -0.47
CA ILE A 36 -12.48 -0.63 -0.88
C ILE A 36 -13.66 -1.42 -1.45
N LEU A 37 -13.39 -2.30 -2.41
CA LEU A 37 -14.40 -3.17 -3.03
C LEU A 37 -15.14 -4.03 -1.98
N LYS A 38 -14.43 -4.56 -0.98
CA LYS A 38 -15.04 -5.33 0.11
C LYS A 38 -15.92 -4.47 1.01
N ALA A 39 -15.54 -3.22 1.27
CA ALA A 39 -16.34 -2.28 2.06
C ALA A 39 -17.62 -1.88 1.32
N GLU A 40 -17.52 -1.56 0.03
CA GLU A 40 -18.66 -1.24 -0.83
C GLU A 40 -19.58 -2.45 -1.03
N ALA A 41 -19.01 -3.64 -1.24
CA ALA A 41 -19.77 -4.89 -1.33
C ALA A 41 -20.47 -5.25 -0.01
N LYS A 42 -19.88 -4.94 1.15
CA LYS A 42 -20.51 -5.15 2.46
C LYS A 42 -21.68 -4.18 2.67
N ALA A 43 -21.51 -2.91 2.29
CA ALA A 43 -22.57 -1.90 2.35
C ALA A 43 -23.79 -2.23 1.47
N MET A 44 -23.59 -2.88 0.31
CA MET A 44 -24.70 -3.37 -0.51
C MET A 44 -25.35 -4.65 0.03
N LYS A 45 -24.62 -5.49 0.76
CA LYS A 45 -25.11 -6.79 1.24
C LYS A 45 -25.78 -6.75 2.62
N GLU A 46 -25.57 -5.70 3.41
CA GLU A 46 -26.16 -5.60 4.75
C GLU A 46 -27.37 -4.64 4.81
N PRO A 47 -28.62 -5.15 4.89
CA PRO A 47 -29.71 -4.35 5.39
C PRO A 47 -29.54 -4.19 6.91
N LYS A 48 -29.03 -3.03 7.33
CA LYS A 48 -29.07 -2.46 8.69
C LYS A 48 -28.64 -3.41 9.83
N GLY A 49 -27.33 -3.41 10.12
CA GLY A 49 -26.83 -3.67 11.47
C GLY A 49 -26.07 -4.98 11.64
N ALA A 50 -24.78 -5.00 11.26
CA ALA A 50 -23.77 -5.80 11.94
C ALA A 50 -22.37 -5.24 11.63
N GLU A 51 -21.68 -4.86 12.71
CA GLU A 51 -20.21 -4.81 12.79
C GLU A 51 -19.50 -3.82 11.86
N ALA A 52 -19.45 -2.59 12.35
CA ALA A 52 -18.44 -1.61 12.00
C ALA A 52 -17.40 -1.45 13.13
N GLU A 53 -16.95 -2.54 13.77
CA GLU A 53 -15.90 -2.42 14.79
C GLU A 53 -15.09 -3.70 15.01
N ALA A 54 -14.32 -4.12 14.00
CA ALA A 54 -13.18 -5.00 14.22
C ALA A 54 -12.08 -4.65 13.21
N GLY A 55 -11.21 -3.71 13.59
CA GLY A 55 -9.97 -3.45 12.87
C GLY A 55 -9.97 -2.23 11.94
N ALA A 56 -10.53 -1.10 12.38
CA ALA A 56 -10.20 0.18 11.74
C ALA A 56 -8.68 0.43 11.91
N PRO A 57 -7.86 0.32 10.86
CA PRO A 57 -6.44 0.61 10.95
C PRO A 57 -6.33 2.12 11.10
N ARG A 58 -5.73 2.58 12.19
CA ARG A 58 -5.37 4.00 12.32
C ARG A 58 -4.45 4.32 11.14
N VAL A 59 -4.93 5.16 10.22
CA VAL A 59 -4.16 5.59 9.06
C VAL A 59 -3.10 6.56 9.56
N ILE A 60 -1.91 6.02 9.85
CA ILE A 60 -0.72 6.86 10.03
C ILE A 60 -0.28 7.27 8.63
N ARG A 61 -0.27 8.58 8.36
CA ARG A 61 0.17 9.15 7.09
C ARG A 61 1.65 8.84 6.89
N GLY A 62 1.94 7.80 6.12
CA GLY A 62 3.29 7.51 5.67
C GLY A 62 3.73 8.60 4.70
N GLU A 63 4.58 9.50 5.15
CA GLU A 63 5.37 10.34 4.26
C GLU A 63 6.36 9.43 3.52
N THR A 64 6.20 9.32 2.20
CA THR A 64 7.20 8.65 1.37
C THR A 64 8.42 9.56 1.28
N VAL A 65 9.46 9.29 2.07
CA VAL A 65 10.77 9.92 1.90
C VAL A 65 11.33 9.45 0.56
N THR A 66 11.22 10.31 -0.46
CA THR A 66 12.00 10.16 -1.69
C THR A 66 13.47 10.26 -1.28
N ARG A 67 14.22 9.16 -1.39
CA ARG A 67 15.66 9.12 -1.11
C ARG A 67 16.34 10.26 -1.87
N PRO A 68 16.93 11.27 -1.19
CA PRO A 68 17.51 12.41 -1.86
C PRO A 68 18.92 12.06 -2.34
N ASP A 69 19.05 11.24 -3.39
CA ASP A 69 20.34 10.97 -4.05
C ASP A 69 20.16 10.65 -5.55
N ALA A 70 19.42 11.50 -6.25
CA ALA A 70 19.46 11.58 -7.70
C ALA A 70 19.63 13.04 -8.14
N GLY A 71 20.81 13.60 -7.83
CA GLY A 71 21.50 14.62 -8.64
C GLY A 71 20.85 16.00 -8.87
N ARG A 72 21.05 16.93 -7.90
CA ARG A 72 21.29 18.41 -8.01
C ARG A 72 20.30 19.31 -8.82
N PRO A 73 20.34 20.67 -8.70
CA PRO A 73 20.45 21.57 -7.54
C PRO A 73 19.45 22.78 -7.56
N GLY A 74 18.98 23.27 -6.39
CA GLY A 74 18.37 24.62 -6.15
C GLY A 74 16.98 24.91 -6.77
N PRO A 75 16.17 25.89 -6.29
CA PRO A 75 16.60 27.14 -5.68
C PRO A 75 15.95 27.47 -4.31
N ASP A 76 16.73 28.24 -3.55
CA ASP A 76 16.34 29.10 -2.44
C ASP A 76 15.03 29.86 -2.72
N ALA A 77 13.93 29.44 -2.10
CA ALA A 77 12.62 30.10 -2.19
C ALA A 77 11.87 29.95 -0.87
N GLY A 78 12.39 30.58 0.19
CA GLY A 78 11.75 30.51 1.50
C GLY A 78 12.01 31.66 2.46
N GLN A 79 12.79 32.67 2.10
CA GLN A 79 12.99 33.83 2.96
C GLN A 79 12.61 35.13 2.25
N PRO A 80 11.61 35.83 2.80
CA PRO A 80 11.92 37.19 3.23
C PRO A 80 11.55 37.42 4.71
N PRO A 81 12.37 38.19 5.45
CA PRO A 81 12.12 38.57 6.84
C PRO A 81 11.05 39.65 6.87
N ARG A 82 9.85 39.33 7.34
CA ARG A 82 8.79 40.33 7.51
C ARG A 82 8.62 40.70 8.97
N ASP A 83 9.32 41.78 9.27
CA ASP A 83 8.88 42.94 10.03
C ASP A 83 8.50 42.74 11.50
N ARG A 84 9.42 43.22 12.34
CA ARG A 84 9.31 43.41 13.78
C ARG A 84 9.22 44.92 13.99
N ALA A 85 8.02 45.46 14.15
CA ALA A 85 7.75 46.82 14.62
C ALA A 85 6.35 46.89 15.21
#